data_AF-A0A250XVD5-F1
#
_entry.id   AF-A0A250XVD5-F1
#
_cell.length_a   1.000
_cell.length_b   1.000
_cell.length_c   1.000
_cell.angle_alpha   90.00
_cell.angle_beta   90.00
_cell.angle_gamma   90.00
#
_symmetry.space_group_name_H-M   'P 1'
#
loop_
_entity.id
_entity.type
_entity.pdbx_description
1 polymer ?
#
loop_
_entity_poly.entity_id
_entity_poly.type
_entity_poly.pdbx_seq_one_letter_code
_entity_poly.pdbx_strand_id
1 'polypeptide(L)'
;MKIYWPDVIHPSSNRSQFWKHEWEKHGTCAAQVDALNSEKKYFGTSLDLYKQVNLNSVLLKFGIKPSINYYNISDFKDALTRVYGVVPKIQCLVPEKGEQVQTIGQIELCFTKEDLHLRNCTEPAEQQKSSRGAAVQGMMVCDDGPIFYPPPSKARH
;
A
#
# COMPACT_ATOMS: atom_id res chain seq x y z
N MET A 1 -5.73 10.73 10.12
CA MET A 1 -5.54 9.48 10.88
C MET A 1 -6.79 8.61 10.90
N LYS A 2 -7.83 8.86 11.72
CA LYS A 2 -8.99 7.94 11.88
C LYS A 2 -9.70 7.50 10.58
N ILE A 3 -9.74 8.36 9.56
CA ILE A 3 -10.43 8.09 8.29
C ILE A 3 -9.46 7.48 7.26
N TYR A 4 -8.27 8.06 7.10
CA TYR A 4 -7.34 7.72 6.01
C TYR A 4 -6.21 6.77 6.40
N TRP A 5 -6.00 6.54 7.69
CA TRP A 5 -5.01 5.59 8.21
C TRP A 5 -5.59 4.79 9.41
N PRO A 6 -6.72 4.09 9.24
CA PRO A 6 -7.27 3.21 10.27
C PRO A 6 -6.40 1.95 10.46
N ASP A 7 -6.49 1.32 11.63
CA ASP A 7 -6.02 -0.06 11.80
C ASP A 7 -7.05 -1.00 11.18
N VAL A 8 -6.68 -1.63 10.06
CA VAL A 8 -7.48 -2.64 9.33
C VAL A 8 -6.83 -4.02 9.39
N ILE A 9 -5.71 -4.12 10.10
CA ILE A 9 -4.87 -5.32 10.22
C ILE A 9 -5.29 -6.08 11.47
N HIS A 10 -5.57 -5.36 12.57
CA HIS A 10 -5.97 -5.94 13.84
C HIS A 10 -7.42 -5.59 14.18
N PRO A 11 -8.19 -6.52 14.79
CA PRO A 11 -9.56 -6.28 15.23
C PRO A 11 -9.66 -5.41 16.50
N SER A 12 -8.57 -4.71 16.88
CA SER A 12 -8.49 -3.94 18.13
C SER A 12 -9.32 -2.65 18.08
N SER A 13 -10.03 -2.35 19.16
CA SER A 13 -10.66 -1.04 19.34
C SER A 13 -9.64 0.07 19.63
N ASN A 14 -8.43 -0.28 20.05
CA ASN A 14 -7.39 0.67 20.42
C ASN A 14 -6.48 1.04 19.23
N ARG A 15 -6.99 1.96 18.41
CA ARG A 15 -6.31 2.43 17.18
C ARG A 15 -4.98 3.17 17.44
N SER A 16 -4.73 3.66 18.65
CA SER A 16 -3.48 4.38 18.93
C SER A 16 -2.27 3.45 19.02
N GLN A 17 -2.47 2.15 19.30
CA GLN A 17 -1.38 1.18 19.31
C GLN A 17 -0.78 1.00 17.92
N PHE A 18 -1.63 1.00 16.88
CA PHE A 18 -1.18 0.93 15.50
C PHE A 18 -0.33 2.15 15.12
N TRP A 19 -0.79 3.37 15.37
CA TRP A 19 0.02 4.56 15.06
C TRP A 19 1.31 4.63 15.89
N LYS A 20 1.26 4.20 17.15
CA LYS A 20 2.47 4.05 17.97
C LYS A 20 3.48 3.10 17.30
N HIS A 21 3.02 1.94 16.82
CA HIS A 21 3.87 0.99 16.08
C HIS A 21 4.50 1.63 14.84
N GLU A 22 3.69 2.29 14.01
CA GLU A 22 4.15 2.94 12.79
C GLU A 22 5.19 4.04 13.09
N TRP A 23 4.98 4.83 14.13
CA TRP A 23 5.96 5.84 14.55
C TRP A 23 7.26 5.21 15.05
N GLU A 24 7.17 4.29 16.02
CA GLU A 24 8.35 3.69 16.66
C GLU A 24 9.21 2.91 15.67
N LYS A 25 8.57 2.17 14.74
CA LYS A 25 9.25 1.29 13.79
C LYS A 25 9.71 2.00 12.51
N HIS A 26 8.92 2.95 12.00
CA HIS A 26 9.17 3.58 10.70
C HIS A 26 9.43 5.08 10.81
N GLY A 27 8.60 5.79 11.59
CA GLY A 27 8.70 7.24 11.77
C GLY A 27 10.01 7.72 12.40
N THR A 28 10.54 7.00 13.39
CA THR A 28 11.83 7.32 14.03
C THR A 28 13.00 7.30 13.04
N CYS A 29 13.02 6.35 12.10
CA CYS A 29 14.02 6.32 11.01
C CYS A 29 13.78 7.43 9.99
N ALA A 30 12.51 7.67 9.62
CA ALA A 30 12.13 8.72 8.69
C ALA A 30 12.44 10.14 9.23
N ALA A 31 12.52 10.30 10.56
CA ALA A 31 12.81 11.57 11.21
C ALA A 31 14.21 12.15 10.91
N GLN A 32 15.08 11.41 10.21
CA GLN A 32 16.31 11.94 9.62
C GLN A 32 16.06 12.91 8.45
N VAL A 33 14.84 12.95 7.92
CA VAL A 33 14.41 13.88 6.86
C VAL A 33 13.69 15.06 7.50
N ASP A 34 14.08 16.30 7.18
CA ASP A 34 13.53 17.51 7.82
C ASP A 34 12.01 17.66 7.66
N ALA A 35 11.45 17.18 6.54
CA ALA A 35 10.01 17.15 6.28
C ALA A 35 9.25 16.15 7.18
N LEU A 36 9.95 15.24 7.86
CA LEU A 36 9.41 14.14 8.67
C LEU A 36 9.99 14.10 10.10
N ASN A 37 10.82 15.08 10.48
CA ASN A 37 11.65 15.08 11.71
C ASN A 37 10.92 15.22 13.06
N SER A 38 9.60 14.97 13.09
CA SER A 38 8.82 14.86 14.32
C SER A 38 7.59 13.99 14.05
N GLU A 39 6.99 13.43 15.10
CA GLU A 39 5.78 12.61 14.96
C GLU A 39 4.64 13.35 14.24
N LYS A 40 4.43 14.63 14.57
CA LYS A 40 3.43 15.48 13.92
C LYS A 40 3.71 15.65 12.42
N LYS A 41 4.98 15.87 12.05
CA LYS A 41 5.38 16.01 10.64
C LYS A 41 5.26 14.68 9.90
N TYR A 42 5.73 13.58 10.48
CA TYR A 42 5.64 12.25 9.88
C TYR A 42 4.20 11.88 9.49
N PHE A 43 3.26 11.99 10.45
CA PHE A 43 1.86 11.70 10.16
C PHE A 43 1.20 12.75 9.28
N GLY A 44 1.51 14.03 9.46
CA GLY A 44 0.98 15.12 8.63
C GLY A 44 1.36 14.93 7.16
N THR A 45 2.65 14.82 6.89
CA THR A 45 3.19 14.64 5.54
C THR A 45 2.68 13.35 4.88
N SER A 46 2.59 12.24 5.64
CA SER A 46 2.02 10.99 5.11
C SER A 46 0.56 11.14 4.67
N LEU A 47 -0.27 11.88 5.44
CA LEU A 47 -1.65 12.16 5.07
C LEU A 47 -1.76 13.10 3.87
N ASP A 48 -0.83 14.04 3.73
CA ASP A 48 -0.80 14.95 2.58
C ASP A 48 -0.37 14.22 1.30
N LEU A 49 0.64 13.34 1.38
CA LEU A 49 1.01 12.43 0.29
C LEU A 49 -0.16 11.53 -0.11
N TYR A 50 -0.88 10.94 0.85
CA TYR A 50 -2.07 10.13 0.57
C TYR A 50 -3.12 10.90 -0.25
N LYS A 51 -3.42 12.15 0.13
CA LYS A 51 -4.36 13.00 -0.60
C LYS A 51 -3.84 13.41 -1.97
N GLN A 52 -2.56 13.70 -2.09
CA GLN A 52 -1.92 14.12 -3.35
C GLN A 52 -1.92 12.99 -4.37
N VAL A 53 -1.55 11.78 -3.93
CA VAL A 53 -1.57 10.57 -4.77
C VAL A 53 -3.00 10.25 -5.20
N ASN A 54 -3.96 10.31 -4.27
CA ASN A 54 -5.38 10.08 -4.54
C ASN A 54 -5.67 8.75 -5.28
N LEU A 55 -5.02 7.68 -4.81
CA LEU A 55 -5.05 6.35 -5.44
C LEU A 55 -6.46 5.85 -5.75
N ASN A 56 -7.42 6.06 -4.84
CA ASN A 56 -8.80 5.65 -5.02
C ASN A 56 -9.45 6.30 -6.25
N SER A 57 -9.27 7.62 -6.42
CA SER A 57 -9.84 8.32 -7.58
C SER A 57 -9.17 7.90 -8.88
N VAL A 58 -7.87 7.61 -8.83
CA VAL A 58 -7.13 7.10 -9.98
C VAL A 58 -7.67 5.74 -10.43
N LEU A 59 -7.81 4.78 -9.52
CA LEU A 59 -8.38 3.46 -9.85
C LEU A 59 -9.80 3.59 -10.43
N LEU A 60 -10.66 4.39 -9.79
CA LEU A 60 -12.02 4.63 -10.26
C LEU A 60 -12.07 5.27 -11.65
N LYS A 61 -11.18 6.22 -11.96
CA LYS A 61 -11.08 6.87 -13.29
C LYS A 61 -10.79 5.87 -14.40
N PHE A 62 -10.07 4.79 -14.09
CA PHE A 62 -9.78 3.71 -15.03
C PHE A 62 -10.82 2.57 -14.98
N GLY A 63 -11.93 2.77 -14.26
CA GLY A 63 -12.98 1.76 -14.11
C GLY A 63 -12.60 0.61 -13.17
N ILE A 64 -11.44 0.69 -12.52
CA ILE A 64 -10.97 -0.31 -11.56
C ILE A 64 -11.64 -0.03 -10.23
N LYS A 65 -12.66 -0.81 -9.94
CA LYS A 65 -13.44 -0.75 -8.69
C LYS A 65 -13.57 -2.15 -8.09
N PRO A 66 -13.81 -2.25 -6.78
CA PRO A 66 -14.06 -3.54 -6.15
C PRO A 66 -15.19 -4.28 -6.87
N SER A 67 -14.97 -5.55 -7.21
CA SER A 67 -15.83 -6.32 -8.10
C SER A 67 -15.79 -7.80 -7.78
N ILE A 68 -16.89 -8.51 -8.05
CA ILE A 68 -16.92 -9.98 -8.01
C ILE A 68 -16.17 -10.62 -9.19
N ASN A 69 -15.97 -9.84 -10.27
CA ASN A 69 -15.21 -10.28 -11.44
C ASN A 69 -13.71 -10.03 -11.23
N TYR A 70 -12.89 -10.89 -11.81
CA TYR A 70 -11.44 -10.73 -11.78
C TYR A 70 -10.96 -9.67 -12.76
N TYR A 71 -9.87 -9.00 -12.38
CA TYR A 71 -9.08 -8.15 -13.27
C TYR A 71 -7.81 -8.89 -13.68
N ASN A 72 -7.08 -8.38 -14.66
CA ASN A 72 -5.69 -8.75 -14.81
C ASN A 72 -4.81 -7.78 -13.98
N ILE A 73 -3.73 -8.26 -13.38
CA ILE A 73 -2.80 -7.35 -12.66
C ILE A 73 -2.23 -6.26 -13.57
N SER A 74 -2.10 -6.53 -14.88
CA SER A 74 -1.68 -5.54 -15.88
C SER A 74 -2.62 -4.32 -15.91
N ASP A 75 -3.93 -4.49 -15.70
CA ASP A 75 -4.88 -3.36 -15.65
C ASP A 75 -4.49 -2.36 -14.55
N PHE A 76 -4.06 -2.85 -13.39
CA PHE A 76 -3.58 -2.03 -12.29
C PHE A 76 -2.21 -1.43 -12.59
N LYS A 77 -1.25 -2.24 -13.04
CA LYS A 77 0.12 -1.78 -13.36
C LYS A 77 0.08 -0.65 -14.40
N ASP A 78 -0.70 -0.81 -15.47
CA ASP A 78 -0.80 0.14 -16.57
C ASP A 78 -1.52 1.43 -16.16
N ALA A 79 -2.65 1.32 -15.45
CA ALA A 79 -3.39 2.49 -14.97
C ALA A 79 -2.53 3.36 -14.05
N LEU A 80 -1.84 2.74 -13.09
CA LEU A 80 -1.01 3.44 -12.12
C LEU A 80 0.25 4.02 -12.76
N THR A 81 0.92 3.27 -13.63
CA THR A 81 2.10 3.76 -14.37
C THR A 81 1.74 4.92 -15.28
N ARG A 82 0.58 4.88 -15.95
CA ARG A 82 0.11 5.95 -16.82
C ARG A 82 -0.17 7.26 -16.08
N VAL A 83 -0.65 7.18 -14.83
CA VAL A 83 -0.98 8.39 -14.04
C VAL A 83 0.23 8.93 -13.28
N TYR A 84 1.03 8.05 -12.68
CA TYR A 84 2.12 8.45 -11.81
C TYR A 84 3.47 8.55 -12.52
N GLY A 85 3.60 8.01 -13.74
CA GLY A 85 4.88 7.99 -14.47
C GLY A 85 5.93 7.06 -13.86
N VAL A 86 5.55 6.25 -12.86
CA VAL A 86 6.42 5.33 -12.12
C VAL A 86 5.72 4.00 -11.90
N VAL A 87 6.49 2.93 -11.73
CA VAL A 87 5.99 1.58 -11.49
C VAL A 87 5.81 1.34 -9.99
N PRO A 88 4.57 1.17 -9.51
CA PRO A 88 4.31 0.80 -8.11
C PRO A 88 4.62 -0.68 -7.84
N LYS A 89 4.86 -1.03 -6.58
CA LYS A 89 4.87 -2.43 -6.13
C LYS A 89 3.47 -2.82 -5.71
N ILE A 90 2.93 -3.87 -6.31
CA ILE A 90 1.59 -4.38 -5.98
C ILE A 90 1.75 -5.74 -5.32
N GLN A 91 1.16 -5.90 -4.15
CA GLN A 91 1.23 -7.11 -3.34
C GLN A 91 -0.15 -7.74 -3.17
N CYS A 92 -0.15 -9.06 -3.22
CA CYS A 92 -1.32 -9.91 -3.15
C CYS A 92 -1.18 -10.93 -2.02
N LEU A 93 -2.34 -11.33 -1.49
CA LEU A 93 -2.48 -12.54 -0.72
C LEU A 93 -2.52 -13.74 -1.66
N VAL A 94 -1.79 -14.79 -1.31
CA VAL A 94 -1.81 -16.07 -2.01
C VAL A 94 -3.19 -16.69 -1.87
N PRO A 95 -3.74 -17.33 -2.92
CA PRO A 95 -5.02 -18.03 -2.82
C PRO A 95 -5.03 -19.05 -1.69
N GLU A 96 -6.04 -18.98 -0.81
CA GLU A 96 -6.29 -20.03 0.17
C GLU A 96 -7.05 -21.22 -0.44
N LYS A 97 -7.23 -22.30 0.32
CA LYS A 97 -7.90 -23.52 -0.17
C LYS A 97 -9.34 -23.22 -0.60
N GLY A 98 -9.59 -23.28 -1.91
CA GLY A 98 -10.90 -23.01 -2.52
C GLY A 98 -10.96 -21.69 -3.30
N GLU A 99 -9.94 -20.84 -3.19
CA GLU A 99 -9.78 -19.66 -4.02
C GLU A 99 -9.04 -20.02 -5.32
N GLN A 100 -9.39 -19.33 -6.41
CA GLN A 100 -8.82 -19.62 -7.73
C GLN A 100 -7.69 -18.65 -8.12
N VAL A 101 -7.71 -17.44 -7.56
CA VAL A 101 -6.83 -16.34 -7.95
C VAL A 101 -6.36 -15.59 -6.72
N GLN A 102 -5.21 -14.94 -6.85
CA GLN A 102 -4.63 -14.11 -5.79
C GLN A 102 -5.49 -12.87 -5.51
N THR A 103 -5.46 -12.36 -4.29
CA THR A 103 -6.26 -11.20 -3.89
C THR A 103 -5.36 -9.99 -3.68
N ILE A 104 -5.63 -8.87 -4.35
CA ILE A 104 -4.84 -7.63 -4.16
C ILE A 104 -5.02 -7.11 -2.74
N GLY A 105 -3.90 -6.85 -2.05
CA GLY A 105 -3.90 -6.42 -0.65
C GLY A 105 -3.25 -5.06 -0.43
N GLN A 106 -2.13 -4.78 -1.10
CA GLN A 106 -1.34 -3.57 -0.86
C GLN A 106 -0.74 -3.02 -2.17
N ILE A 107 -0.75 -1.69 -2.28
CA ILE A 107 -0.07 -0.95 -3.36
C ILE A 107 0.93 0.00 -2.69
N GLU A 108 2.21 -0.13 -3.04
CA GLU A 108 3.28 0.72 -2.54
C GLU A 108 3.76 1.68 -3.64
N LEU A 109 3.85 2.96 -3.30
CA LEU A 109 4.42 4.01 -4.12
C LEU A 109 5.69 4.51 -3.43
N CYS A 110 6.78 4.60 -4.19
CA CYS A 110 8.05 5.05 -3.67
C CYS A 110 8.26 6.55 -3.92
N PHE A 111 8.90 7.20 -2.95
CA PHE A 111 9.23 8.61 -3.00
C PHE A 111 10.74 8.81 -2.84
N THR A 112 11.27 9.88 -3.42
CA THR A 112 12.62 10.38 -3.14
C THR A 112 12.72 10.85 -1.69
N LYS A 113 13.92 10.78 -1.10
CA LYS A 113 14.12 11.14 0.31
C LYS A 113 14.13 12.66 0.49
N GLU A 114 14.62 13.36 -0.51
CA GLU A 114 14.96 14.78 -0.48
C GLU A 114 13.72 15.68 -0.53
N ASP A 115 12.79 15.35 -1.43
CA ASP A 115 11.67 16.21 -1.81
C ASP A 115 10.33 15.46 -1.95
N LEU A 116 10.31 14.15 -1.62
CA LEU A 116 9.12 13.31 -1.61
C LEU A 116 8.37 13.32 -2.96
N HIS A 117 9.10 13.37 -4.07
CA HIS A 117 8.56 13.14 -5.41
C HIS A 117 8.47 11.66 -5.73
N LEU A 118 7.45 11.27 -6.51
CA LEU A 118 7.27 9.90 -6.97
C LEU A 118 8.48 9.41 -7.74
N ARG A 119 8.93 8.19 -7.43
CA ARG A 119 10.00 7.50 -8.14
C ARG A 119 9.69 6.00 -8.27
N ASN A 120 10.37 5.34 -9.20
CA ASN A 120 10.29 3.88 -9.29
C ASN A 120 10.78 3.23 -7.99
N CYS A 121 10.07 2.19 -7.54
CA CYS A 121 10.54 1.36 -6.45
C CYS A 121 11.70 0.49 -6.93
N THR A 122 12.93 0.91 -6.64
CA THR A 122 14.12 0.07 -6.87
C THR A 122 14.27 -0.94 -5.73
N GLU A 123 14.32 -2.23 -6.06
CA GLU A 123 14.88 -3.24 -5.15
C GLU A 123 16.39 -2.91 -4.98
N PRO A 124 16.92 -2.79 -3.75
CA PRO A 124 18.35 -2.59 -3.54
C PRO A 124 19.15 -3.72 -4.19
N ALA A 125 20.19 -3.39 -4.97
CA ALA A 125 20.94 -4.33 -5.80
C ALA A 125 21.76 -5.41 -5.06
N GLU A 126 21.62 -5.57 -3.73
CA GLU A 126 22.44 -6.49 -2.92
C GLU A 126 21.67 -7.38 -1.92
N GLN A 127 20.35 -7.49 -1.99
CA GLN A 127 19.57 -8.33 -1.05
C GLN A 127 18.70 -9.37 -1.75
N GLN A 128 19.29 -10.13 -2.67
CA GLN A 128 18.78 -11.46 -3.06
C GLN A 128 19.16 -12.58 -2.05
N LYS A 129 19.67 -12.23 -0.88
CA LYS A 129 19.81 -13.17 0.25
C LYS A 129 18.79 -12.84 1.32
N SER A 130 17.65 -13.53 1.25
CA SER A 130 16.83 -13.87 2.42
C SER A 130 16.58 -12.72 3.41
N SER A 131 16.16 -11.56 2.95
CA SER A 131 15.39 -10.66 3.81
C SER A 131 13.93 -10.96 3.56
N ARG A 132 13.35 -11.84 4.38
CA ARG A 132 11.94 -11.73 4.76
C ARG A 132 11.79 -10.36 5.46
N GLY A 133 11.80 -9.27 4.68
CA GLY A 133 11.24 -8.01 5.13
C GLY A 133 9.84 -8.34 5.60
N ALA A 134 9.54 -8.05 6.86
CA ALA A 134 8.38 -8.55 7.56
C ALA A 134 7.15 -8.50 6.65
N ALA A 135 6.75 -9.67 6.13
CA ALA A 135 5.54 -9.78 5.35
C ALA A 135 4.43 -9.28 6.26
N VAL A 136 3.85 -8.14 5.92
CA VAL A 136 2.61 -7.71 6.54
C VAL A 136 1.61 -8.80 6.13
N GLN A 137 1.27 -9.67 7.08
CA GLN A 137 0.24 -10.72 6.93
C GLN A 137 0.41 -11.67 5.73
N GLY A 138 1.64 -12.05 5.34
CA GLY A 138 1.84 -13.06 4.30
C GLY A 138 1.59 -12.58 2.86
N MET A 139 1.50 -11.26 2.63
CA MET A 139 1.43 -10.70 1.28
C MET A 139 2.76 -10.84 0.53
N MET A 140 2.70 -11.17 -0.76
CA MET A 140 3.84 -11.27 -1.69
C MET A 140 3.59 -10.38 -2.91
N VAL A 141 4.61 -10.13 -3.74
CA VAL A 141 4.41 -9.44 -5.02
C VAL A 141 3.39 -10.23 -5.85
N CYS A 142 2.40 -9.55 -6.43
CA CYS A 142 1.39 -10.22 -7.23
C CYS A 142 2.02 -10.86 -8.47
N ASP A 143 1.69 -12.13 -8.72
CA ASP A 143 2.06 -12.83 -9.95
C ASP A 143 1.31 -12.22 -11.16
N ASP A 144 1.85 -12.40 -12.36
CA ASP A 144 1.13 -12.03 -13.57
C ASP A 144 -0.12 -12.91 -13.77
N GLY A 145 -1.21 -12.31 -14.25
CA GLY A 145 -2.48 -13.02 -14.49
C GLY A 145 -3.67 -12.43 -13.73
N PRO A 146 -4.73 -13.22 -13.52
CA PRO A 146 -5.96 -12.75 -12.92
C PRO A 146 -5.78 -12.46 -11.42
N ILE A 147 -6.42 -11.40 -10.96
CA ILE A 147 -6.45 -10.98 -9.55
C ILE A 147 -7.87 -10.65 -9.11
N PHE A 148 -8.15 -10.92 -7.84
CA PHE A 148 -9.40 -10.54 -7.20
C PHE A 148 -9.23 -9.20 -6.46
N TYR A 149 -10.13 -8.25 -6.75
CA TYR A 149 -10.25 -6.98 -6.02
C TYR A 149 -11.59 -6.94 -5.27
N PRO A 150 -11.62 -7.41 -4.01
CA PRO A 150 -12.85 -7.74 -3.31
C PRO A 150 -13.70 -6.51 -2.97
N PRO A 151 -15.02 -6.53 -3.23
CA PRO A 151 -15.95 -5.60 -2.62
C PRO A 151 -15.83 -5.64 -1.09
N PRO A 152 -15.84 -4.49 -0.40
CA PRO A 152 -15.88 -4.48 1.06
C PRO A 152 -17.07 -5.31 1.56
N SER A 153 -16.86 -6.13 2.60
CA SER A 153 -17.97 -6.83 3.24
C SER A 153 -18.97 -5.79 3.76
N LYS A 154 -20.28 -6.03 3.54
CA LYS A 154 -21.31 -5.19 4.15
C LYS A 154 -21.15 -5.29 5.66
N ALA A 155 -20.69 -4.22 6.31
CA ALA A 155 -20.68 -4.16 7.75
C ALA A 155 -22.10 -4.40 8.25
N ARG A 156 -22.30 -5.42 9.09
CA ARG A 156 -23.51 -5.49 9.91
C ARG A 156 -23.39 -4.33 10.90
N HIS A 157 -24.16 -3.27 10.65
CA HIS A 157 -24.39 -2.21 11.61
C HIS A 157 -25.15 -2.74 12.81
#